data_AF-A0A3A9WYQ7-F1
#
_entry.id   AF-A0A3A9WYQ7-F1
#
_cell.length_a   1.000
_cell.length_b   1.000
_cell.length_c   1.000
_cell.angle_alpha   90.00
_cell.angle_beta   90.00
_cell.angle_gamma   90.00
#
_symmetry.space_group_name_H-M   'P 1'
#
loop_
_entity.id
_entity.type
_entity.pdbx_description
1 polymer ?
#
loop_
_entity_poly.entity_id
_entity_poly.type
_entity_poly.pdbx_seq_one_letter_code
_entity_poly.pdbx_strand_id
1 'polypeptide(L)' 'MNNSTTPYSAGQLMTLTEVATYLHKPSGWVYENWRSEGIPFKRVGNQLRCRFSDLEKWLDRQAAE' A
#
# COMPACT_ATOMS: atom_id res chain seq x y z
N MET A 1 -1.14 27.69 -8.58
CA MET A 1 -0.83 26.44 -9.32
C MET A 1 -0.87 25.30 -8.31
N ASN A 2 -2.01 24.62 -8.17
CA ASN A 2 -2.23 23.71 -7.05
C ASN A 2 -2.83 22.40 -7.59
N ASN A 3 -2.07 21.67 -8.40
CA ASN A 3 -2.47 20.34 -8.84
C ASN A 3 -1.88 19.30 -7.89
N SER A 4 -2.53 19.10 -6.75
CA SER A 4 -2.32 17.92 -5.91
C SER A 4 -2.94 16.72 -6.59
N THR A 5 -2.35 16.26 -7.69
CA THR A 5 -2.77 15.04 -8.38
C THR A 5 -2.31 13.87 -7.55
N THR A 6 -3.12 13.43 -6.58
CA THR A 6 -2.94 12.12 -5.97
C THR A 6 -3.04 11.10 -7.12
N PRO A 7 -1.97 10.39 -7.50
CA PRO A 7 -2.02 9.48 -8.65
C PRO A 7 -2.87 8.23 -8.39
N TYR A 8 -3.38 8.08 -7.16
CA TYR A 8 -4.18 6.95 -6.71
C TYR A 8 -5.55 7.44 -6.23
N SER A 9 -6.62 6.86 -6.80
CA SER A 9 -7.98 7.08 -6.32
C SER A 9 -8.32 6.10 -5.18
N ALA A 10 -9.24 6.47 -4.29
CA ALA A 10 -9.62 5.66 -3.12
C ALA A 10 -10.07 4.21 -3.46
N GLY A 11 -10.58 4.00 -4.67
CA GLY A 11 -11.00 2.67 -5.17
C GLY A 11 -9.90 1.86 -5.85
N GLN A 12 -8.70 2.42 -6.06
CA GLN A 12 -7.65 1.79 -6.83
C GLN A 12 -6.99 0.63 -6.06
N LEU A 13 -6.84 -0.50 -6.75
CA LEU A 13 -6.09 -1.66 -6.26
C LEU A 13 -4.63 -1.56 -6.73
N MET A 14 -3.74 -1.28 -5.79
CA MET A 14 -2.31 -1.25 -5.99
C MET A 14 -1.72 -2.65 -5.98
N THR A 15 -0.78 -2.89 -6.87
CA THR A 15 0.11 -4.04 -6.86
C THR A 15 1.13 -3.95 -5.74
N LEU A 16 1.80 -5.06 -5.44
CA LEU A 16 2.90 -5.08 -4.48
C LEU A 16 4.01 -4.08 -4.83
N THR A 17 4.36 -3.96 -6.12
CA THR A 17 5.39 -3.03 -6.57
C THR A 17 4.96 -1.57 -6.34
N GLU A 18 3.70 -1.23 -6.63
CA GLU A 18 3.19 0.12 -6.36
C GLU A 18 3.17 0.43 -4.87
N VAL A 19 2.77 -0.52 -4.02
CA VAL A 19 2.85 -0.36 -2.55
C VAL A 19 4.29 -0.18 -2.10
N ALA A 20 5.23 -0.96 -2.64
CA ALA A 20 6.66 -0.83 -2.32
C ALA A 20 7.22 0.53 -2.71
N THR A 21 6.88 1.01 -3.92
CA THR A 21 7.22 2.36 -4.38
C THR A 21 6.65 3.42 -3.45
N TYR A 22 5.38 3.29 -3.06
CA TYR A 22 4.70 4.24 -2.18
C TYR A 22 5.30 4.29 -0.78
N LEU A 23 5.67 3.13 -0.22
CA LEU A 23 6.33 3.03 1.08
C LEU A 23 7.83 3.35 1.02
N HIS A 24 8.40 3.61 -0.16
CA HIS A 24 9.84 3.74 -0.39
C HIS A 24 10.65 2.55 0.18
N LYS A 25 10.11 1.33 0.04
CA LYS A 25 10.75 0.08 0.48
C LYS A 25 11.05 -0.83 -0.70
N PRO A 26 12.06 -1.70 -0.62
CA PRO A 26 12.29 -2.73 -1.62
C PRO A 26 11.07 -3.66 -1.73
N SER A 27 10.70 -4.04 -2.96
CA SER A 27 9.58 -4.96 -3.22
C SER A 27 9.78 -6.32 -2.53
N GLY A 28 11.01 -6.83 -2.49
CA GLY A 28 11.34 -8.05 -1.74
C GLY A 28 11.02 -7.93 -0.25
N TRP A 29 11.43 -6.82 0.38
CA TRP A 29 11.12 -6.55 1.79
C TRP A 29 9.61 -6.50 2.02
N VAL A 30 8.84 -5.84 1.15
CA VAL A 30 7.37 -5.82 1.27
C VAL A 30 6.79 -7.22 1.11
N TYR A 31 7.25 -8.02 0.15
CA TYR A 31 6.75 -9.38 -0.06
C TYR A 31 7.02 -10.31 1.13
N GLU A 32 8.15 -10.15 1.80
CA GLU A 32 8.51 -10.97 2.96
C GLU A 32 7.85 -10.47 4.25
N ASN A 33 7.76 -9.14 4.44
CA ASN A 33 7.37 -8.55 5.71
C ASN A 33 5.92 -8.07 5.78
N TRP A 34 5.17 -8.02 4.66
CA TRP A 34 3.81 -7.46 4.69
C TRP A 34 2.87 -8.12 5.71
N ARG A 35 3.04 -9.41 6.00
CA ARG A 35 2.27 -10.10 7.03
C ARG A 35 2.69 -9.70 8.44
N SER A 36 3.99 -9.56 8.67
CA SER A 36 4.56 -9.18 9.97
C SER A 36 4.21 -7.73 10.30
N GLU A 37 4.34 -6.84 9.32
CA GLU A 37 4.01 -5.41 9.41
C GLU A 37 2.50 -5.14 9.42
N GLY A 38 1.68 -6.17 9.15
CA GLY A 38 0.23 -6.03 9.10
C GLY A 38 -0.29 -5.17 7.95
N ILE A 39 0.45 -5.05 6.85
CA ILE A 39 0.04 -4.28 5.67
C ILE A 39 -1.23 -4.92 5.08
N PRO A 40 -2.29 -4.13 4.79
CA PRO A 40 -3.62 -4.65 4.44
C PRO A 40 -3.73 -5.17 2.99
N PHE A 41 -2.84 -6.08 2.60
CA PHE A 41 -2.97 -6.78 1.33
C PHE A 41 -4.14 -7.76 1.33
N LYS A 42 -4.83 -7.81 0.20
CA LYS A 42 -5.89 -8.75 -0.14
C LYS A 42 -5.42 -9.65 -1.28
N ARG A 43 -5.63 -10.95 -1.16
CA ARG A 43 -5.39 -11.90 -2.25
C ARG A 43 -6.57 -11.85 -3.21
N VAL A 44 -6.30 -11.47 -4.46
CA VAL A 44 -7.26 -11.49 -5.56
C VAL A 44 -6.73 -12.47 -6.60
N GLY A 45 -7.28 -13.68 -6.62
CA GLY A 45 -6.71 -14.80 -7.37
C GLY A 45 -5.31 -15.17 -6.85
N ASN A 46 -4.32 -15.20 -7.76
CA ASN A 46 -2.93 -15.52 -7.42
C ASN A 46 -2.06 -14.28 -7.14
N GLN A 47 -2.65 -13.10 -6.99
CA GLN A 47 -1.89 -11.85 -6.84
C GLN A 47 -2.30 -11.09 -5.57
N LEU A 48 -1.31 -10.45 -4.95
CA LEU A 48 -1.55 -9.52 -3.85
C LEU A 48 -1.98 -8.16 -4.40
N ARG A 49 -3.04 -7.61 -3.81
CA ARG A 49 -3.58 -6.29 -4.11
C ARG A 49 -3.88 -5.54 -2.84
N CYS A 50 -3.49 -4.28 -2.76
CA CYS A 50 -3.82 -3.41 -1.64
C CYS A 50 -4.72 -2.29 -2.14
N ARG A 51 -5.79 -1.95 -1.42
CA ARG A 51 -6.53 -0.71 -1.74
C ARG A 51 -5.73 0.46 -1.21
N PHE A 52 -5.61 1.52 -2.00
CA PHE A 52 -4.92 2.73 -1.56
C PHE A 52 -5.49 3.26 -0.23
N SER A 53 -6.82 3.36 -0.10
CA SER A 53 -7.44 3.80 1.16
C SER A 53 -7.25 2.86 2.35
N ASP A 54 -7.04 1.56 2.11
CA ASP A 54 -6.69 0.64 3.20
C ASP A 54 -5.24 0.89 3.66
N LEU A 55 -4.31 1.12 2.70
CA LEU A 55 -2.91 1.44 2.97
C LEU A 55 -2.75 2.78 3.72
N GLU A 56 -3.46 3.82 3.31
CA GLU A 56 -3.45 5.13 4.00
C GLU A 56 -3.93 5.01 5.44
N LYS A 57 -5.02 4.27 5.69
CA LYS A 57 -5.52 4.03 7.06
C LYS A 57 -4.53 3.24 7.91
N TRP A 58 -3.79 2.31 7.30
CA TRP A 58 -2.74 1.58 8.00
C TRP A 58 -1.56 2.51 8.34
N LEU A 59 -1.14 3.38 7.42
CA LEU A 59 -0.10 4.39 7.69
C LEU A 59 -0.49 5.36 8.79
N ASP A 60 -1.74 5.85 8.77
CA ASP A 60 -2.27 6.75 9.80
C ASP A 60 -2.22 6.11 11.19
N ARG A 61 -2.54 4.81 11.29
CA ARG A 61 -2.42 4.04 12.54
C ARG A 61 -0.96 3.89 12.99
N GLN A 62 -0.03 3.68 12.08
CA GLN A 62 1.40 3.56 12.40
C GLN A 62 2.04 4.89 12.79
N ALA A 63 1.57 6.00 12.21
CA ALA A 63 2.07 7.34 12.54
C ALA A 63 1.54 7.88 13.88
N ALA A 64 0.49 7.27 14.43
CA ALA A 64 -0.10 7.63 15.72
C ALA A 64 0.59 6.95 16.93
N GLU A 65 1.66 6.18 16.71
CA GLU A 65 2.49 5.54 17.75
C GLU A 65 3.80 6.28 18.03
#